data_AF-A0A1G7Y8T5-F1
#
_entry.id   AF-A0A1G7Y8T5-F1
#
_cell.length_a   1.000
_cell.length_b   1.000
_cell.length_c   1.000
_cell.angle_alpha   90.00
_cell.angle_beta   90.00
_cell.angle_gamma   90.00
#
_symmetry.space_group_name_H-M   'P 1'
#
loop_
_entity.id
_entity.type
_entity.pdbx_description
1 polymer ?
#
loop_
_entity_poly.entity_id
_entity_poly.type
_entity_poly.pdbx_seq_one_letter_code
_entity_poly.pdbx_strand_id
1 'polypeptide(L)' 'MSKLDRLKAEISFHEKMFFTAIAMMLGLLGWAASNYLSASTVVLFLAMIGLFGTAGFGVWNYKRIKQLLERLENAE' A
#
# COMPACT_ATOMS: atom_id res chain seq x y z
N MET A 1 9.66 -16.48 20.01
CA MET A 1 8.33 -16.05 19.55
C MET A 1 7.52 -17.27 19.19
N SER A 2 6.27 -17.34 19.63
CA SER A 2 5.36 -18.40 19.16
C SER A 2 5.03 -18.20 17.68
N LYS A 3 4.54 -19.25 17.02
CA LYS A 3 4.09 -19.16 15.62
C LYS A 3 2.98 -18.09 15.45
N LEU A 4 2.11 -17.96 16.46
CA LEU A 4 1.03 -16.97 16.50
C LEU A 4 1.58 -15.54 16.60
N ASP A 5 2.61 -15.32 17.43
CA ASP A 5 3.23 -13.98 17.57
C ASP A 5 3.87 -13.53 16.25
N ARG A 6 4.51 -14.46 15.52
CA ARG A 6 5.10 -14.15 14.22
C ARG A 6 4.02 -13.79 13.20
N LEU A 7 2.91 -14.52 13.18
CA LEU A 7 1.81 -14.26 12.26
C LEU A 7 1.16 -12.89 12.51
N LYS A 8 0.92 -12.55 13.78
CA LYS A 8 0.41 -11.22 14.18
C LYS A 8 1.36 -10.09 13.78
N ALA A 9 2.68 -10.30 13.92
CA ALA A 9 3.68 -9.33 13.49
C ALA A 9 3.68 -9.12 11.96
N GLU A 10 3.57 -10.20 11.18
CA GLU A 10 3.47 -10.13 9.72
C GLU A 10 2.19 -9.39 9.26
N ILE A 11 1.04 -9.64 9.92
CA ILE A 11 -0.21 -8.92 9.67
C ILE A 11 -0.04 -7.41 9.93
N SER A 12 0.48 -7.05 11.10
CA SER A 12 0.69 -5.64 11.47
C SER A 12 1.65 -4.93 10.51
N PHE A 13 2.67 -5.64 10.02
CA PHE A 13 3.57 -5.10 9.00
C PHE A 13 2.80 -4.77 7.70
N HIS A 14 2.06 -5.73 7.15
CA HIS A 14 1.32 -5.51 5.91
C HIS A 14 0.22 -4.44 6.05
N GLU A 15 -0.41 -4.33 7.22
CA GLU A 15 -1.37 -3.26 7.52
C GLU A 15 -0.73 -1.87 7.46
N LYS A 16 0.42 -1.68 8.10
CA LYS A 16 1.18 -0.42 8.01
C LYS A 16 1.58 -0.09 6.58
N MET A 17 2.00 -1.09 5.81
CA MET A 17 2.36 -0.91 4.40
C MET A 17 1.15 -0.56 3.53
N PHE A 18 -0.02 -1.12 3.83
CA PHE A 18 -1.28 -0.77 3.17
C PHE A 18 -1.66 0.70 3.42
N PHE A 19 -1.64 1.17 4.67
CA PHE A 19 -1.91 2.58 4.98
C PHE A 19 -0.85 3.52 4.40
N THR A 20 0.41 3.09 4.37
CA THR A 20 1.49 3.85 3.70
C THR A 20 1.20 3.99 2.20
N ALA A 21 0.70 2.94 1.55
CA ALA A 21 0.30 3.00 0.15
C ALA A 21 -0.83 4.02 -0.09
N ILE A 22 -1.82 4.07 0.81
CA ILE A 22 -2.90 5.07 0.77
C ILE A 22 -2.35 6.48 0.92
N ALA A 23 -1.48 6.71 1.91
CA ALA A 23 -0.86 8.02 2.14
C ALA A 23 -0.07 8.48 0.91
N MET A 24 0.70 7.58 0.28
CA MET A 24 1.41 7.87 -0.97
C MET A 24 0.46 8.21 -2.11
N MET A 25 -0.66 7.47 -2.28
CA MET A 25 -1.65 7.78 -3.30
C MET A 25 -2.24 9.18 -3.12
N LEU A 26 -2.67 9.51 -1.90
CA LEU A 26 -3.21 10.84 -1.59
C LEU A 26 -2.16 11.95 -1.78
N GLY A 27 -0.91 11.70 -1.38
CA GLY A 27 0.20 12.63 -1.56
C GLY A 27 0.51 12.89 -3.04
N LEU A 28 0.60 11.83 -3.85
CA LEU A 28 0.85 11.94 -5.30
C LEU A 28 -0.31 12.62 -6.03
N LEU A 29 -1.56 12.29 -5.69
CA LEU A 29 -2.74 12.94 -6.25
C LEU A 29 -2.77 14.43 -5.89
N GLY A 30 -2.56 14.78 -4.63
CA GLY A 30 -2.53 16.17 -4.17
C GLY A 30 -1.41 16.97 -4.83
N TRP A 31 -0.22 16.37 -4.95
CA TRP A 31 0.91 17.00 -5.63
C TRP A 31 0.61 17.20 -7.12
N ALA A 32 0.11 16.18 -7.83
CA ALA A 32 -0.22 16.28 -9.25
C ALA A 32 -1.31 17.32 -9.50
N ALA A 33 -2.38 17.33 -8.69
CA ALA A 33 -3.47 18.31 -8.79
C ALA A 33 -3.00 19.75 -8.56
N SER A 34 -1.98 19.96 -7.73
CA SER A 34 -1.42 21.30 -7.47
C SER A 34 -0.43 21.76 -8.54
N ASN A 35 0.15 20.84 -9.32
CA ASN A 35 1.26 21.12 -10.22
C ASN A 35 0.97 20.79 -11.70
N TYR A 36 -0.24 20.37 -12.06
CA TYR A 36 -0.54 19.90 -13.44
C TYR A 36 -0.31 20.93 -14.54
N LEU A 37 -0.36 22.24 -14.22
CA LEU A 37 -0.10 23.33 -15.18
C LEU A 37 1.38 23.70 -15.30
N SER A 38 2.18 23.41 -14.27
CA SER A 38 3.59 23.83 -14.18
C SER A 38 4.57 22.68 -14.37
N ALA A 39 4.17 21.45 -14.08
CA ALA A 39 4.98 20.26 -14.25
C ALA A 39 5.02 19.82 -15.72
N SER A 40 6.16 19.27 -16.14
CA SER A 40 6.29 18.70 -17.48
C SER A 40 5.43 17.44 -17.63
N THR A 41 4.99 17.17 -18.87
CA THR A 41 4.20 15.98 -19.21
C THR A 41 4.87 14.68 -18.77
N VAL A 42 6.20 14.61 -18.86
CA VAL A 42 6.98 13.43 -18.43
C VAL A 42 6.84 13.21 -16.92
N VAL A 43 6.92 14.27 -16.12
CA VAL A 43 6.78 14.15 -14.66
C VAL A 43 5.36 13.75 -14.27
N LEU A 44 4.34 14.29 -14.94
CA LEU A 44 2.94 13.88 -14.72
C LEU A 44 2.71 12.41 -15.11
N PHE A 45 3.33 11.95 -16.19
CA PHE A 45 3.27 10.54 -16.60
C PHE A 45 3.93 9.62 -15.56
N LEU A 46 5.09 10.01 -15.01
CA LEU A 46 5.74 9.27 -13.93
C LEU A 46 4.90 9.27 -12.64
N ALA A 47 4.24 10.38 -12.30
CA ALA A 47 3.32 10.45 -11.17
C ALA A 47 2.14 9.48 -11.35
N MET A 48 1.59 9.38 -12.56
CA MET A 48 0.56 8.40 -12.90
C MET A 48 1.05 6.96 -12.77
N ILE A 49 2.25 6.64 -13.26
CA ILE A 49 2.85 5.29 -13.05
C ILE A 49 3.01 5.01 -11.56
N GLY A 50 3.47 6.00 -10.78
CA GLY A 50 3.60 5.90 -9.33
C GLY A 50 2.25 5.62 -8.65
N LEU A 51 1.17 6.26 -9.11
CA LEU A 51 -0.19 6.00 -8.61
C LEU A 51 -0.64 4.56 -8.89
N PHE A 52 -0.44 4.05 -10.11
CA PHE A 52 -0.75 2.66 -10.41
C PHE A 52 0.09 1.67 -9.60
N GLY A 53 1.39 1.96 -9.44
CA GLY A 53 2.29 1.14 -8.63
C GLY A 53 1.88 1.11 -7.15
N THR A 54 1.55 2.26 -6.56
CA THR A 54 1.11 2.35 -5.17
C THR A 54 -0.26 1.71 -4.95
N ALA A 55 -1.20 1.86 -5.89
CA ALA A 55 -2.48 1.15 -5.86
C ALA A 55 -2.28 -0.38 -5.91
N GLY A 56 -1.45 -0.87 -6.83
CA GLY A 56 -1.13 -2.30 -6.95
C GLY A 56 -0.46 -2.84 -5.68
N PHE A 57 0.49 -2.08 -5.12
CA PHE A 57 1.15 -2.42 -3.85
C PHE A 57 0.16 -2.46 -2.67
N GLY A 58 -0.77 -1.50 -2.60
CA GLY A 58 -1.84 -1.49 -1.59
C GLY A 58 -2.73 -2.73 -1.69
N VAL A 59 -3.22 -3.05 -2.90
CA VAL A 59 -4.03 -4.26 -3.15
C VAL A 59 -3.28 -5.53 -2.78
N TRP A 60 -1.98 -5.61 -3.08
CA TRP A 60 -1.16 -6.75 -2.72
C TRP A 60 -1.03 -6.93 -1.20
N ASN A 61 -0.78 -5.85 -0.45
CA ASN A 61 -0.73 -5.89 1.01
C ASN A 61 -2.08 -6.30 1.60
N TYR A 62 -3.19 -5.75 1.08
CA TYR A 62 -4.54 -6.13 1.51
C TYR A 62 -4.80 -7.64 1.32
N LYS A 63 -4.44 -8.18 0.14
CA LYS A 63 -4.55 -9.62 -0.12
C LYS A 63 -3.68 -10.45 0.83
N ARG A 64 -2.47 -9.98 1.15
CA ARG A 64 -1.58 -10.65 2.12
C ARG A 64 -2.15 -10.65 3.53
N ILE A 65 -2.71 -9.53 3.99
CA ILE A 65 -3.39 -9.45 5.29
C ILE A 65 -4.50 -10.50 5.36
N LYS A 66 -5.36 -10.57 4.34
CA LYS A 66 -6.45 -11.54 4.29
C LYS A 66 -5.94 -13.00 4.39
N GLN A 67 -4.91 -13.35 3.61
CA GLN A 67 -4.30 -14.69 3.66
C GLN A 67 -3.69 -15.02 5.03
N LEU A 68 -3.09 -14.03 5.70
CA LEU A 68 -2.50 -14.23 7.01
C LEU A 68 -3.56 -14.33 8.11
N LEU A 69 -4.65 -13.57 8.02
CA LEU A 69 -5.79 -13.68 8.92
C LEU A 69 -6.45 -15.06 8.83
N GLU A 70 -6.69 -15.56 7.62
CA GLU A 70 -7.22 -16.92 7.41
C GLU A 70 -6.31 -17.99 8.05
N ARG A 71 -4.98 -17.81 8.02
CA ARG A 71 -4.04 -18.70 8.70
C ARG A 71 -4.05 -18.56 10.22
N LEU A 72 -4.36 -17.38 10.73
CA LEU A 72 -4.47 -17.12 12.17
C LEU A 72 -5.68 -17.87 12.72
N GLU A 73 -6.82 -17.71 12.07
CA GLU A 73 -8.10 -18.31 12.45
C GLU A 73 -8.04 -19.84 12.44
N ASN A 74 -7.37 -20.44 11.45
CA ASN A 74 -7.18 -21.90 11.38
C ASN A 74 -6.10 -22.45 12.34
N ALA A 75 -5.36 -21.58 13.04
CA ALA A 75 -4.30 -21.96 13.97
C ALA A 75 -4.69 -21.79 15.46
N GLU A 76 -5.82 -21.12 15.72
CA GLU A 76 -6.52 -21.10 17.02
C GLU A 76 -7.45 -22.31 17.15
#